data_AF-A0A7V8NLW7-F1
#
_entry.id   AF-A0A7V8NLW7-F1
#
_cell.length_a   1.000
_cell.length_b   1.000
_cell.length_c   1.000
_cell.angle_alpha   90.00
_cell.angle_beta   90.00
_cell.angle_gamma   90.00
#
_symmetry.space_group_name_H-M   'P 1'
#
loop_
_entity.id
_entity.type
_entity.pdbx_description
1 polymer ?
#
loop_
_entity_poly.entity_id
_entity_poly.type
_entity_poly.pdbx_seq_one_letter_code
_entity_poly.pdbx_strand_id
1 'polypeptide(L)'
;AMNVEFNIARRYRGGKPRIYLPPGGGGDLVDNAHWSSSFISTTNTNVAGFFGAIEALSVGAIGTLAHVLLSYFHGFTNETDSSGRAEAVPNYKATATHDVVTGYSAKSLVSTQRRRRTATTH
;
A
#
# COMPACT_ATOMS: atom_id res chain seq x y z
N ALA A 1 11.01 5.89 5.99
CA ALA A 1 10.65 4.59 5.38
C ALA A 1 10.24 4.84 3.94
N MET A 2 10.63 3.95 3.04
CA MET A 2 10.24 4.04 1.63
C MET A 2 8.83 3.44 1.45
N ASN A 3 7.94 4.18 0.81
CA ASN A 3 6.54 3.78 0.64
C ASN A 3 6.30 3.38 -0.82
N VAL A 4 5.85 2.15 -1.05
CA VAL A 4 5.51 1.64 -2.38
C VAL A 4 4.02 1.33 -2.43
N GLU A 5 3.30 2.06 -3.26
CA GLU A 5 1.85 1.89 -3.45
C GLU A 5 1.56 0.83 -4.51
N PHE A 6 0.50 0.05 -4.28
CA PHE A 6 0.01 -0.93 -5.23
C PHE A 6 -1.11 -0.34 -6.08
N ASN A 7 -0.97 -0.47 -7.40
CA ASN A 7 -1.97 -0.06 -8.36
C ASN A 7 -2.91 -1.24 -8.65
N ILE A 8 -4.21 -0.97 -8.68
CA ILE A 8 -5.24 -1.89 -9.14
C ILE A 8 -6.14 -1.12 -10.10
N ALA A 9 -6.96 -1.81 -10.91
CA ALA A 9 -7.87 -1.17 -11.86
C ALA A 9 -8.95 -0.31 -11.17
N ARG A 10 -9.41 -0.73 -10.00
CA ARG A 10 -10.46 -0.03 -9.24
C ARG A 10 -9.93 1.21 -8.53
N ARG A 11 -10.77 2.26 -8.46
CA ARG A 11 -10.49 3.42 -7.61
C ARG A 11 -10.60 3.07 -6.13
N TYR A 12 -9.60 3.46 -5.35
CA TYR A 12 -9.62 3.30 -3.91
C TYR A 12 -10.57 4.30 -3.24
N ARG A 13 -11.43 3.80 -2.33
CA ARG A 13 -12.25 4.62 -1.42
C ARG A 13 -11.52 4.78 -0.09
N GLY A 14 -10.31 5.32 -0.13
CA GLY A 14 -9.41 5.42 1.02
C GLY A 14 -7.93 5.49 0.60
N GLY A 15 -7.04 5.21 1.56
CA GLY A 15 -5.61 5.12 1.27
C GLY A 15 -5.30 3.97 0.32
N LYS A 16 -4.38 4.21 -0.63
CA LYS A 16 -3.85 3.12 -1.45
C LYS A 16 -3.14 2.07 -0.56
N PRO A 17 -3.30 0.77 -0.86
CA PRO A 17 -2.51 -0.31 -0.28
C PRO A 17 -1.05 -0.07 -0.58
N ARG A 18 -0.21 -0.42 0.39
CA ARG A 18 1.20 -0.12 0.34
C ARG A 18 2.01 -1.06 1.21
N ILE A 19 3.28 -1.16 0.87
CA ILE A 19 4.31 -1.73 1.73
C ILE A 19 5.31 -0.64 2.12
N TYR A 20 5.88 -0.83 3.30
CA TYR A 20 6.92 0.03 3.84
C TYR A 20 8.24 -0.72 3.81
N LEU A 21 9.16 -0.22 2.99
CA LEU A 21 10.51 -0.73 2.89
C LEU A 21 11.45 0.11 3.77
N PRO A 22 12.57 -0.46 4.23
CA PRO A 22 13.65 0.31 4.81
C PRO A 22 14.01 1.52 3.93
N PRO A 23 14.33 2.68 4.51
CA PRO A 23 14.75 3.84 3.73
C PRO A 23 16.09 3.58 3.03
N GLY A 24 16.31 4.26 1.90
CA GLY A 24 17.63 4.33 1.27
C GLY A 24 18.63 5.15 2.10
N GLY A 25 19.85 5.26 1.59
CA GLY A 25 20.92 6.06 2.18
C GLY A 25 20.88 7.53 1.75
N GLY A 26 21.83 8.33 2.26
CA GLY A 26 21.95 9.75 1.90
C GLY A 26 22.20 10.00 0.41
N GLY A 27 22.87 9.07 -0.29
CA GLY A 27 23.08 9.13 -1.74
C GLY A 27 21.81 8.90 -2.58
N ASP A 28 20.74 8.41 -1.96
CA ASP A 28 19.45 8.18 -2.62
C ASP A 28 18.54 9.41 -2.56
N LEU A 29 18.97 10.48 -1.91
CA LEU A 29 18.22 11.74 -1.78
C LEU A 29 18.63 12.74 -2.87
N VAL A 30 17.64 13.42 -3.44
CA VAL A 30 17.89 14.66 -4.21
C VAL A 30 18.00 15.85 -3.28
N ASP A 31 17.17 15.86 -2.24
CA ASP A 31 17.17 16.86 -1.18
C ASP A 31 16.62 16.24 0.11
N ASN A 32 16.51 17.04 1.18
CA ASN A 32 16.02 16.58 2.48
C ASN A 32 14.55 16.10 2.48
N ALA A 33 13.80 16.31 1.39
CA ALA A 33 12.38 15.96 1.25
C ALA A 33 12.09 14.91 0.17
N HIS A 34 12.99 14.71 -0.80
CA HIS A 34 12.76 13.92 -2.00
C HIS A 34 13.82 12.84 -2.22
N TRP A 35 13.33 11.64 -2.55
CA TRP A 35 14.13 10.57 -3.13
C TRP A 35 14.51 10.90 -4.57
N SER A 36 15.68 10.43 -4.99
CA SER A 36 16.13 10.51 -6.37
C SER A 36 15.28 9.68 -7.32
N SER A 37 15.19 10.12 -8.57
CA SER A 37 14.49 9.39 -9.62
C SER A 37 15.10 8.01 -9.86
N SER A 38 16.44 7.88 -9.74
CA SER A 38 17.14 6.61 -9.83
C SER A 38 16.73 5.66 -8.71
N PHE A 39 16.69 6.12 -7.45
CA PHE A 39 16.28 5.30 -6.32
C PHE A 39 14.82 4.84 -6.45
N ILE A 40 13.92 5.74 -6.87
CA ILE A 40 12.50 5.42 -7.13
C ILE A 40 12.38 4.35 -8.22
N SER A 41 13.11 4.51 -9.33
CA SER A 41 13.10 3.56 -10.46
C SER A 41 13.63 2.19 -10.06
N THR A 42 14.76 2.15 -9.36
CA THR A 42 15.35 0.90 -8.83
C THR A 42 14.40 0.22 -7.86
N THR A 43 13.76 0.97 -6.97
CA THR A 43 12.78 0.43 -6.02
C THR A 43 11.59 -0.19 -6.77
N ASN A 44 11.00 0.52 -7.73
CA ASN A 44 9.88 -0.01 -8.52
C ASN A 44 10.27 -1.28 -9.29
N THR A 45 11.46 -1.28 -9.90
CA THR A 45 11.97 -2.42 -10.67
C THR A 45 12.19 -3.63 -9.78
N ASN A 46 12.83 -3.45 -8.62
CA ASN A 46 13.12 -4.55 -7.70
C ASN A 46 11.86 -5.10 -7.04
N VAL A 47 10.90 -4.24 -6.69
CA VAL A 47 9.61 -4.69 -6.14
C VAL A 47 8.82 -5.45 -7.20
N ALA A 48 8.74 -4.94 -8.43
CA ALA A 48 8.10 -5.64 -9.53
C ALA A 48 8.77 -6.99 -9.81
N GLY A 49 10.10 -7.05 -9.81
CA GLY A 49 10.86 -8.29 -9.99
C GLY A 49 10.65 -9.30 -8.86
N PHE A 50 10.60 -8.85 -7.60
CA PHE A 50 10.33 -9.70 -6.45
C PHE A 50 8.95 -10.34 -6.53
N PHE A 51 7.90 -9.56 -6.77
CA PHE A 51 6.55 -10.11 -6.89
C PHE A 51 6.39 -10.94 -8.16
N GLY A 52 7.00 -10.54 -9.28
CA GLY A 52 7.00 -11.35 -10.51
C GLY A 52 7.66 -12.72 -10.31
N ALA A 53 8.73 -12.80 -9.52
CA ALA A 53 9.37 -14.06 -9.17
C ALA A 53 8.46 -14.96 -8.30
N ILE A 54 7.69 -14.36 -7.37
CA ILE A 54 6.71 -15.09 -6.55
C ILE A 54 5.55 -15.60 -7.41
N GLU A 55 5.02 -14.77 -8.31
CA GLU A 55 3.91 -15.14 -9.22
C GLU A 55 4.31 -16.28 -10.17
N ALA A 56 5.59 -16.33 -10.57
CA ALA A 56 6.13 -17.41 -11.37
C ALA A 56 6.28 -18.74 -10.61
N LEU A 57 6.19 -18.76 -9.27
CA LEU A 57 6.21 -20.00 -8.51
C LEU A 57 4.93 -20.80 -8.79
N SER A 58 5.12 -22.09 -9.09
CA SER A 58 4.02 -23.05 -9.22
C SER A 58 3.86 -23.84 -7.92
N VAL A 59 2.65 -23.88 -7.39
CA VAL A 59 2.32 -24.60 -6.15
C VAL A 59 1.47 -25.83 -6.46
N GLY A 60 2.13 -26.89 -6.95
CA GLY A 60 1.47 -28.16 -7.26
C GLY A 60 0.22 -27.97 -8.14
N ALA A 61 -0.91 -28.53 -7.70
CA ALA A 61 -2.19 -28.43 -8.43
C ALA A 61 -2.87 -27.05 -8.35
N ILE A 62 -2.40 -26.13 -7.49
CA ILE A 62 -2.96 -24.77 -7.34
C ILE A 62 -2.55 -23.88 -8.52
N GLY A 63 -1.46 -24.23 -9.22
CA GLY A 63 -0.96 -23.47 -10.36
C GLY A 63 -0.05 -22.30 -9.95
N THR A 64 -0.02 -21.25 -10.76
CA THR A 64 0.77 -20.03 -10.52
C THR A 64 0.08 -19.09 -9.53
N LEU A 65 0.87 -18.30 -8.83
CA LEU A 65 0.36 -17.32 -7.88
C LEU A 65 0.05 -15.98 -8.57
N ALA A 66 -0.80 -15.17 -7.93
CA ALA A 66 -1.09 -13.81 -8.36
C ALA A 66 -1.09 -12.88 -7.15
N HIS A 67 -0.47 -11.69 -7.28
CA HIS A 67 -0.56 -10.67 -6.25
C HIS A 67 -1.92 -9.97 -6.33
N VAL A 68 -2.75 -10.23 -5.32
CA VAL A 68 -4.13 -9.72 -5.24
C VAL A 68 -4.37 -8.91 -3.98
N LEU A 69 -5.24 -7.92 -4.10
CA LEU A 69 -5.85 -7.25 -2.97
C LEU A 69 -7.19 -7.92 -2.64
N LEU A 70 -7.36 -8.33 -1.39
CA LEU A 70 -8.60 -8.93 -0.90
C LEU A 70 -9.35 -7.97 0.03
N SER A 71 -10.66 -7.88 -0.16
CA SER A 71 -11.56 -7.08 0.68
C SER A 71 -12.81 -7.87 1.05
N TYR A 72 -12.90 -8.24 2.32
CA TYR A 72 -14.03 -9.00 2.91
C TYR A 72 -15.15 -8.10 3.44
N PHE A 73 -14.87 -6.84 3.74
CA PHE A 73 -15.82 -5.94 4.41
C PHE A 73 -16.29 -4.81 3.49
N HIS A 74 -17.49 -4.31 3.74
CA HIS A 74 -18.05 -3.13 3.09
C HIS A 74 -18.88 -2.30 4.07
N GLY A 75 -18.65 -0.99 4.11
CA GLY A 75 -19.38 -0.10 5.03
C GLY A 75 -19.28 -0.55 6.49
N PHE A 76 -20.24 -0.11 7.30
CA PHE A 76 -20.39 -0.46 8.70
C PHE A 76 -21.85 -0.27 9.12
N THR A 77 -22.27 -0.98 10.16
CA THR A 77 -23.50 -0.73 10.92
C THR A 77 -23.11 -0.25 12.32
N ASN A 78 -23.81 0.76 12.83
CA ASN A 78 -23.63 1.15 14.22
C ASN A 78 -24.41 0.17 15.09
N GLU A 79 -23.70 -0.54 15.97
CA GLU A 79 -24.29 -1.39 16.99
C GLU A 79 -24.10 -0.74 18.35
N THR A 80 -25.17 -0.73 19.16
CA THR A 80 -25.11 -0.19 20.51
C THR A 80 -24.65 -1.31 21.45
N ASP A 81 -23.54 -1.07 22.14
CA ASP A 81 -23.03 -2.00 23.14
C ASP A 81 -23.93 -2.04 24.40
N SER A 82 -23.62 -2.93 25.34
CA SER A 82 -24.32 -2.98 26.63
C SER A 82 -24.13 -1.73 27.50
N SER A 83 -23.19 -0.85 27.16
CA SER A 83 -22.94 0.42 27.85
C SER A 83 -23.74 1.59 27.27
N GLY A 84 -24.48 1.38 26.18
CA GLY A 84 -25.25 2.41 25.47
C GLY A 84 -24.44 3.23 24.46
N ARG A 85 -23.17 2.86 24.21
CA ARG A 85 -22.30 3.50 23.22
C ARG A 85 -22.45 2.82 21.88
N ALA A 86 -22.51 3.62 20.82
CA ALA A 86 -22.55 3.12 19.45
C ALA A 86 -21.12 2.84 18.95
N GLU A 87 -20.89 1.63 18.46
CA GLU A 87 -19.65 1.22 17.80
C GLU A 87 -19.92 0.90 16.33
N ALA A 88 -19.02 1.31 15.43
CA ALA A 88 -19.14 1.01 14.02
C ALA A 88 -18.60 -0.41 13.75
N VAL A 89 -19.51 -1.37 13.57
CA VAL A 89 -19.19 -2.76 13.25
C VAL A 89 -19.10 -2.92 11.72
N PRO A 90 -17.98 -3.42 11.17
CA PRO A 90 -17.85 -3.63 9.72
C PRO A 90 -18.78 -4.73 9.20
N ASN A 91 -19.46 -4.48 8.07
CA ASN A 91 -20.32 -5.52 7.46
C ASN A 91 -19.50 -6.46 6.57
N TYR A 92 -19.65 -7.76 6.77
CA TYR A 92 -19.12 -8.77 5.86
C TYR A 92 -19.82 -8.72 4.50
N LYS A 93 -19.05 -8.90 3.43
CA LYS A 93 -19.57 -9.13 2.08
C LYS A 93 -19.96 -10.60 1.92
N ALA A 94 -21.00 -10.85 1.13
CA ALA A 94 -21.36 -12.20 0.70
C ALA A 94 -20.24 -12.86 -0.12
N THR A 95 -19.53 -12.08 -0.94
CA THR A 95 -18.38 -12.53 -1.72
C THR A 95 -17.23 -11.55 -1.55
N ALA A 96 -16.03 -12.08 -1.26
CA ALA A 96 -14.83 -11.27 -1.19
C ALA A 96 -14.52 -10.64 -2.55
N THR A 97 -14.21 -9.34 -2.56
CA THR A 97 -13.69 -8.68 -3.75
C THR A 97 -12.20 -8.94 -3.83
N HIS A 98 -11.74 -9.45 -4.96
CA HIS A 98 -10.33 -9.57 -5.29
C HIS A 98 -10.00 -8.65 -6.46
N ASP A 99 -8.93 -7.88 -6.33
CA ASP A 99 -8.41 -7.03 -7.40
C ASP A 99 -6.94 -7.41 -7.65
N VAL A 100 -6.57 -7.70 -8.90
CA VAL A 100 -5.17 -8.00 -9.26
C VAL A 100 -4.34 -6.72 -9.19
N VAL A 101 -3.16 -6.81 -8.58
CA VAL A 101 -2.19 -5.71 -8.55
C VAL A 101 -1.57 -5.58 -9.94
N THR A 102 -1.73 -4.42 -10.57
CA THR A 102 -1.28 -4.14 -11.93
C THR A 102 0.02 -3.34 -11.98
N GLY A 103 0.52 -2.87 -10.84
CA GLY A 103 1.81 -2.18 -10.79
C GLY A 103 2.16 -1.62 -9.42
N TYR A 104 3.36 -1.05 -9.36
CA TYR A 104 4.02 -0.60 -8.14
C TYR A 104 4.49 0.84 -8.31
N SER A 105 4.26 1.67 -7.31
CA SER A 105 4.65 3.09 -7.35
C SER A 105 5.26 3.54 -6.04
N ALA A 106 6.58 3.59 -6.04
CA ALA A 106 7.43 4.26 -5.09
C ALA A 106 7.07 5.75 -4.94
N LYS A 107 6.85 6.21 -3.72
CA LYS A 107 6.65 7.64 -3.43
C LYS A 107 7.96 8.40 -3.52
N SER A 108 7.92 9.59 -4.12
CA SER A 108 9.07 10.50 -4.16
C SER A 108 9.36 11.17 -2.82
N LEU A 109 8.37 11.32 -1.96
CA LEU A 109 8.52 12.02 -0.69
C LEU A 109 9.04 11.09 0.42
N VAL A 110 10.13 11.49 1.06
CA VAL A 110 10.78 10.76 2.18
C VAL A 110 9.90 10.63 3.43
N SER A 111 8.97 11.56 3.63
CA SER A 111 8.08 11.64 4.80
C SER A 111 6.64 11.93 4.38
N THR A 112 5.73 11.26 5.08
CA THR A 112 4.28 11.35 4.87
C THR A 112 3.64 12.49 5.66
N GLN A 113 4.33 13.05 6.66
CA GLN A 113 3.75 14.06 7.53
C GLN A 113 4.03 15.47 7.01
N ARG A 114 3.22 15.91 6.04
CA ARG A 114 3.26 17.26 5.44
C ARG A 114 3.31 18.37 6.51
N ARG A 115 2.50 18.27 7.57
CA ARG A 115 2.43 19.28 8.65
C ARG A 115 3.75 19.48 9.40
N ARG A 116 4.58 18.44 9.55
CA ARG A 116 5.90 18.59 10.20
C ARG A 116 6.97 19.17 9.28
N ARG A 117 6.78 19.09 7.95
CA ARG A 117 7.71 19.66 6.96
C ARG A 117 7.55 21.17 6.77
N THR A 118 6.32 21.66 6.88
CA THR A 118 5.99 23.08 6.70
C THR A 118 5.84 23.85 8.01
N ALA A 119 6.02 23.19 9.16
CA ALA A 119 6.04 23.88 10.45
C ALA A 119 7.39 24.60 10.58
N THR A 120 7.43 25.81 10.04
CA THR A 120 8.51 26.77 10.31
C THR A 120 8.31 27.25 11.75
N THR A 121 9.11 26.74 12.68
CA THR A 121 9.34 27.44 13.95
C THR A 121 9.99 28.77 13.60
N HIS A 122 9.25 29.87 13.82
CA HIS A 122 9.79 31.23 13.90
C HIS A 122 10.62 31.38 15.18
#